data_AF-A0A2G5DAT2-F1
#
_entry.id   AF-A0A2G5DAT2-F1
#
_cell.length_a   1.000
_cell.length_b   1.000
_cell.length_c   1.000
_cell.angle_alpha   90.00
_cell.angle_beta   90.00
_cell.angle_gamma   90.00
#
_symmetry.space_group_name_H-M   'P 1'
#
loop_
_entity.id
_entity.type
_entity.pdbx_description
1 polymer ?
#
loop_
_entity_poly.entity_id
_entity_poly.type
_entity_poly.pdbx_seq_one_letter_code
_entity_poly.pdbx_strand_id
1 'polypeptide(L)'
;MYILHESEEPSSLRGASRFLAQHKPKIQLSCNKLPRICRSKGSPGPDCCKKKCVNVSTDRLNCGMCGNKCKYSQICCQGKCINPSFDKRNCGGCSKRCKKGEFCSYGMCNYA
;
A
#
# COMPACT_ATOMS: atom_id res chain seq x y z
N MET A 1 2.78 -3.97 65.24
CA MET A 1 2.03 -3.31 64.14
C MET A 1 2.69 -3.72 62.83
N TYR A 2 2.83 -5.04 62.59
CA TYR A 2 1.86 -6.03 62.08
C TYR A 2 1.69 -5.89 60.56
N ILE A 3 2.04 -6.85 59.68
CA ILE A 3 2.62 -8.20 59.77
C ILE A 3 3.40 -8.48 58.46
N LEU A 4 4.44 -9.31 58.61
CA LEU A 4 5.32 -9.94 57.63
C LEU A 4 4.55 -10.72 56.54
N HIS A 5 5.13 -10.88 55.35
CA HIS A 5 5.23 -12.22 54.77
C HIS A 5 6.41 -12.32 53.80
N GLU A 6 7.44 -12.98 54.32
CA GLU A 6 8.50 -13.65 53.59
C GLU A 6 8.00 -15.04 53.15
N SER A 7 8.46 -15.54 51.99
CA SER A 7 8.68 -16.97 51.66
C SER A 7 9.04 -17.07 50.16
N GLU A 8 10.33 -17.10 49.82
CA GLU A 8 11.18 -18.31 49.71
C GLU A 8 11.10 -18.97 48.33
N GLU A 9 12.06 -18.62 47.47
CA GLU A 9 12.51 -19.44 46.33
C GLU A 9 13.40 -20.58 46.86
N PRO A 10 13.10 -21.86 46.59
CA PRO A 10 14.09 -22.91 46.77
C PRO A 10 14.96 -23.00 45.50
N SER A 11 16.23 -22.65 45.69
CA SER A 11 17.39 -23.42 45.25
C SER A 11 17.40 -23.98 43.82
N SER A 12 18.28 -23.43 42.97
CA SER A 12 19.39 -24.20 42.35
C SER A 12 20.00 -23.44 41.17
N LEU A 13 21.12 -22.77 41.42
CA LEU A 13 22.07 -22.35 40.37
C LEU A 13 22.87 -23.57 39.89
N ARG A 14 22.22 -24.49 39.19
CA ARG A 14 22.91 -25.54 38.40
C ARG A 14 22.14 -25.82 37.12
N GLY A 15 22.59 -25.17 36.05
CA GLY A 15 22.14 -25.50 34.71
C GLY A 15 22.36 -24.36 33.73
N ALA A 16 23.59 -24.13 33.30
CA ALA A 16 23.82 -23.45 32.03
C ALA A 16 23.21 -24.35 30.93
N SER A 17 21.96 -24.09 30.54
CA SER A 17 21.32 -24.81 29.46
C SER A 17 20.59 -23.81 28.58
N ARG A 18 21.37 -23.35 27.59
CA ARG A 18 20.93 -22.93 26.26
C ARG A 18 19.69 -22.05 26.30
N PHE A 19 19.92 -20.73 26.38
CA PHE A 19 19.02 -19.75 25.78
C PHE A 19 18.46 -20.38 24.50
N LEU A 20 17.20 -20.77 24.51
CA LEU A 20 16.47 -20.93 23.26
C LEU A 20 16.47 -19.51 22.71
N ALA A 21 17.46 -19.22 21.85
CA ALA A 21 17.32 -18.18 20.86
C ALA A 21 16.03 -18.56 20.13
N GLN A 22 14.92 -18.00 20.59
CA GLN A 22 13.67 -18.07 19.91
C GLN A 22 13.93 -17.34 18.60
N HIS A 23 14.44 -18.08 17.61
CA HIS A 23 14.18 -17.82 16.23
C HIS A 23 12.66 -17.95 16.09
N LYS A 24 11.91 -16.94 16.59
CA LYS A 24 10.63 -16.62 16.03
C LYS A 24 10.97 -16.39 14.57
N PRO A 25 10.57 -17.28 13.64
CA PRO A 25 10.83 -16.99 12.24
C PRO A 25 10.20 -15.62 12.04
N LYS A 26 10.99 -14.61 11.65
CA LYS A 26 10.43 -13.35 11.17
C LYS A 26 9.69 -13.75 9.91
N ILE A 27 8.44 -14.19 10.08
CA ILE A 27 7.53 -14.46 8.99
C ILE A 27 7.42 -13.10 8.33
N GLN A 28 8.23 -12.87 7.29
CA GLN A 28 8.17 -11.68 6.48
C GLN A 28 6.79 -11.71 5.82
N LEU A 29 5.81 -11.14 6.52
CA LEU A 29 4.41 -11.10 6.16
C LEU A 29 4.27 -10.08 5.03
N SER A 30 4.76 -10.49 3.87
CA SER A 30 4.69 -9.74 2.62
C SER A 30 3.57 -10.31 1.78
N CYS A 31 3.00 -9.48 0.91
CA CYS A 31 1.90 -9.90 0.06
C CYS A 31 2.27 -11.03 -0.92
N ASN A 32 3.56 -11.24 -1.22
CA ASN A 32 4.01 -12.37 -2.04
C ASN A 32 3.74 -13.73 -1.36
N LYS A 33 3.76 -13.76 -0.02
CA LYS A 33 3.50 -14.97 0.78
C LYS A 33 2.07 -14.99 1.33
N LEU A 34 1.51 -13.82 1.62
CA LEU A 34 0.13 -13.67 2.11
C LEU A 34 -0.61 -12.60 1.29
N PRO A 35 -1.13 -12.93 0.08
CA PRO A 35 -1.76 -11.95 -0.80
C PRO A 35 -2.95 -11.22 -0.16
N ARG A 36 -3.66 -11.87 0.77
CA ARG A 36 -4.81 -11.30 1.45
C ARG A 36 -4.50 -10.05 2.29
N ILE A 37 -3.23 -9.83 2.67
CA ILE A 37 -2.84 -8.63 3.42
C ILE A 37 -3.12 -7.33 2.64
N CYS A 38 -3.11 -7.38 1.30
CA CYS A 38 -3.45 -6.25 0.45
C CYS A 38 -4.95 -5.92 0.40
N ARG A 39 -5.82 -6.79 0.92
CA ARG A 39 -7.25 -6.50 1.03
C ARG A 39 -7.65 -6.06 2.44
N SER A 40 -6.68 -5.94 3.34
CA SER A 40 -6.91 -5.44 4.69
C SER A 40 -7.26 -3.95 4.67
N LYS A 41 -8.06 -3.51 5.64
CA LYS A 41 -8.42 -2.10 5.80
C LYS A 41 -7.16 -1.27 6.05
N GLY A 42 -7.01 -0.17 5.30
CA GLY A 42 -5.84 0.72 5.38
C GLY A 42 -4.64 0.29 4.55
N SER A 43 -4.70 -0.85 3.85
CA SER A 43 -3.69 -1.19 2.86
C SER A 43 -3.71 -0.20 1.68
N PRO A 44 -2.56 0.08 1.03
CA PRO A 44 -2.49 1.00 -0.11
C PRO A 44 -3.27 0.54 -1.36
N GLY A 45 -3.67 -0.73 -1.42
CA GLY A 45 -4.47 -1.27 -2.50
C GLY A 45 -4.45 -2.80 -2.54
N PRO A 46 -5.34 -3.41 -3.34
CA PRO A 46 -5.59 -4.85 -3.34
C PRO A 46 -4.53 -5.69 -4.06
N ASP A 47 -3.62 -5.07 -4.80
CA ASP A 47 -2.70 -5.74 -5.72
C ASP A 47 -1.31 -5.89 -5.11
N CYS A 48 -0.72 -7.08 -5.22
CA CYS A 48 0.62 -7.32 -4.74
C CYS A 48 1.66 -7.12 -5.84
N CYS A 49 2.52 -6.10 -5.70
CA CYS A 49 3.64 -5.83 -6.58
C CYS A 49 4.95 -5.86 -5.79
N LYS A 50 5.81 -6.84 -6.06
CA LYS A 50 7.16 -6.99 -5.45
C LYS A 50 7.14 -6.81 -3.92
N LYS A 51 6.33 -7.61 -3.21
CA LYS A 51 6.13 -7.58 -1.75
C LYS A 51 5.38 -6.37 -1.20
N LYS A 52 4.99 -5.39 -2.02
CA LYS A 52 4.21 -4.20 -1.64
C LYS A 52 2.78 -4.30 -2.15
N CYS A 53 1.84 -3.85 -1.33
CA CYS A 53 0.47 -3.67 -1.77
C CYS A 53 0.34 -2.32 -2.48
N VAL A 54 -0.31 -2.32 -3.65
CA VAL A 54 -0.58 -1.14 -4.48
C VAL A 54 -2.00 -1.24 -5.03
N ASN A 55 -2.50 -0.15 -5.60
CA ASN A 55 -3.76 -0.17 -6.34
C ASN A 55 -3.45 0.05 -7.82
N VAL A 56 -3.51 -1.00 -8.64
CA VAL A 56 -3.19 -0.86 -10.07
C VAL A 56 -4.19 0.05 -10.80
N SER A 57 -5.33 0.38 -10.20
CA SER A 57 -6.32 1.27 -10.79
C SER A 57 -5.98 2.75 -10.64
N THR A 58 -5.09 3.12 -9.71
CA THR A 58 -4.78 4.52 -9.37
C THR A 58 -3.29 4.80 -9.18
N ASP A 59 -2.46 3.77 -8.96
CA ASP A 59 -1.01 3.93 -8.81
C ASP A 59 -0.34 4.18 -10.17
N ARG A 60 0.21 5.38 -10.32
CA ARG A 60 0.93 5.82 -11.53
C ARG A 60 2.14 4.95 -11.87
N LEU A 61 2.75 4.28 -10.90
CA LEU A 61 3.92 3.43 -11.10
C LEU A 61 3.54 1.96 -11.41
N ASN A 62 2.27 1.59 -11.24
CA ASN A 62 1.78 0.23 -11.39
C ASN A 62 0.41 0.21 -12.11
N CYS A 63 0.21 1.08 -13.09
CA CYS A 63 -1.09 1.34 -13.67
C CYS A 63 -1.57 0.19 -14.56
N GLY A 64 -2.69 -0.44 -14.22
CA GLY A 64 -3.23 -1.62 -14.89
C GLY A 64 -2.47 -2.91 -14.60
N MET A 65 -1.15 -2.84 -14.35
CA MET A 65 -0.32 -3.96 -13.92
C MET A 65 0.96 -3.49 -13.22
N CYS A 66 1.56 -4.37 -12.42
CA CYS A 66 2.81 -4.09 -11.71
C CYS A 66 3.93 -3.60 -12.64
N GLY A 67 4.57 -2.48 -12.27
CA GLY A 67 5.68 -1.90 -13.02
C GLY A 67 5.29 -1.13 -14.28
N ASN A 68 4.01 -1.11 -14.67
CA ASN A 68 3.56 -0.28 -15.79
C ASN A 68 3.45 1.19 -15.36
N LYS A 69 4.52 1.94 -15.61
CA LYS A 69 4.65 3.34 -15.24
C LYS A 69 4.05 4.24 -16.31
N CYS A 70 3.13 5.12 -15.92
CA CYS A 70 2.61 6.15 -16.82
C CYS A 70 3.68 7.21 -17.16
N LYS A 71 3.57 7.82 -18.34
CA LYS A 71 4.50 8.87 -18.82
C LYS A 71 4.45 10.14 -17.96
N TYR A 72 5.40 11.06 -18.16
CA TYR A 72 5.61 12.26 -17.32
C TYR A 72 4.33 13.10 -17.09
N SER A 73 3.47 13.24 -18.09
CA SER A 73 2.20 13.99 -18.02
C SER A 73 0.96 13.14 -17.78
N GLN A 74 1.11 11.83 -17.59
CA GLN A 74 -0.03 10.92 -17.46
C GLN A 74 -0.32 10.55 -16.00
N ILE A 75 -1.60 10.39 -15.71
CA ILE A 75 -2.11 9.84 -14.44
C ILE A 75 -2.70 8.45 -14.68
N CYS A 76 -2.82 7.65 -13.61
CA CYS A 76 -3.50 6.38 -13.69
C CYS A 76 -4.98 6.54 -13.32
N CYS A 77 -5.86 6.28 -14.28
CA CYS A 77 -7.30 6.29 -14.07
C CYS A 77 -7.87 4.94 -14.48
N GLN A 78 -8.47 4.22 -13.53
CA GLN A 78 -9.13 2.93 -13.79
C GLN A 78 -8.19 1.95 -14.50
N GLY A 79 -6.92 1.95 -14.11
CA GLY A 79 -5.90 1.06 -14.68
C GLY A 79 -5.37 1.49 -16.05
N LYS A 80 -5.69 2.69 -16.52
CA LYS A 80 -5.21 3.24 -17.79
C LYS A 80 -4.42 4.52 -17.57
N CYS A 81 -3.26 4.59 -18.22
CA CYS A 81 -2.48 5.82 -18.28
C CYS A 81 -3.14 6.79 -19.26
N ILE A 82 -3.58 7.93 -18.75
CA ILE A 82 -4.27 8.95 -19.54
C ILE A 82 -3.62 10.31 -19.33
N ASN A 83 -3.71 11.21 -20.31
CA ASN A 83 -3.22 12.58 -20.18
C ASN A 83 -4.39 13.50 -19.80
N PRO A 84 -4.48 13.95 -18.53
CA PRO A 84 -5.60 14.77 -18.08
C PRO A 84 -5.54 16.20 -18.66
N SER A 85 -4.44 16.59 -19.32
CA SER A 85 -4.34 17.93 -19.91
C SER A 85 -5.17 18.11 -21.17
N PHE A 86 -5.47 17.00 -21.87
CA PHE A 86 -6.16 17.03 -23.17
C PHE A 86 -7.26 15.97 -23.32
N ASP A 87 -7.38 15.02 -22.38
CA ASP A 87 -8.48 14.07 -22.41
C ASP A 87 -9.78 14.72 -21.91
N LYS A 88 -10.69 15.00 -22.83
CA LYS A 88 -12.02 15.57 -22.56
C LYS A 88 -12.84 14.77 -21.52
N ARG A 89 -12.61 13.46 -21.38
CA ARG A 89 -13.33 12.62 -20.40
C ARG A 89 -12.68 12.64 -19.01
N ASN A 90 -11.46 13.15 -18.91
CA ASN A 90 -10.63 13.12 -17.71
C ASN A 90 -9.84 14.43 -17.53
N CYS A 91 -10.47 15.56 -17.82
CA CYS A 91 -9.82 16.86 -17.86
C CYS A 91 -9.43 17.31 -16.45
N GLY A 92 -8.13 17.45 -16.20
CA GLY A 92 -7.58 17.78 -14.88
C GLY A 92 -7.73 16.67 -13.83
N GLY A 93 -8.15 15.45 -14.21
CA GLY A 93 -8.28 14.31 -13.29
C GLY A 93 -9.21 13.21 -13.77
N CYS A 94 -9.19 12.06 -13.11
CA CYS A 94 -10.03 10.92 -13.48
C CYS A 94 -11.53 11.26 -13.44
N SER A 95 -12.27 10.84 -14.47
CA SER A 95 -13.72 11.03 -14.61
C SER A 95 -14.19 12.49 -14.58
N LYS A 96 -13.29 13.46 -14.76
CA LYS A 96 -13.63 14.89 -14.86
C LYS A 96 -13.94 15.27 -16.30
N ARG A 97 -15.13 14.92 -16.76
CA ARG A 97 -15.55 15.18 -18.14
C ARG A 97 -15.97 16.64 -18.35
N CYS A 98 -15.48 17.28 -19.42
CA CYS A 98 -15.97 18.59 -19.85
C CYS A 98 -17.37 18.48 -20.49
N LYS A 99 -18.14 19.57 -20.45
CA LYS A 99 -19.50 19.60 -21.02
C LYS A 99 -19.46 19.39 -22.54
N LYS A 100 -20.62 19.10 -23.12
CA LYS A 100 -20.76 18.99 -24.58
C LYS A 100 -20.36 20.34 -25.22
N GLY A 101 -19.59 20.30 -26.29
CA GLY A 101 -19.03 21.49 -26.94
C GLY A 101 -17.70 21.99 -26.37
N GLU A 102 -17.35 21.66 -25.12
CA GLU A 102 -16.12 22.17 -24.50
C GLU A 102 -14.87 21.40 -24.93
N PHE A 103 -13.72 22.07 -24.96
CA PHE A 103 -12.41 21.45 -25.16
C PHE A 103 -11.65 21.34 -23.84
N CYS A 104 -10.79 20.32 -23.72
CA CYS A 104 -9.86 20.21 -22.59
C CYS A 104 -8.49 20.69 -23.05
N SER A 105 -7.98 21.73 -22.40
CA SER A 105 -6.64 22.24 -22.65
C SER A 105 -5.97 22.59 -21.33
N TYR A 106 -4.70 22.21 -21.19
CA TYR A 106 -3.90 22.36 -19.97
C TYR A 106 -4.58 21.84 -18.68
N GLY A 107 -5.52 20.90 -18.81
CA GLY A 107 -6.23 20.31 -17.67
C GLY A 107 -7.46 21.09 -17.21
N MET A 108 -7.91 22.05 -18.01
CA MET A 108 -9.10 22.86 -17.75
C MET A 108 -10.06 22.80 -18.94
N CYS A 109 -11.36 22.76 -18.64
CA CYS A 109 -12.40 22.81 -19.65
C CYS A 109 -12.58 24.26 -20.13
N ASN A 110 -12.54 24.49 -21.44
CA ASN A 110 -12.56 25.81 -22.08
C ASN A 110 -11.50 26.78 -21.54
N TYR A 111 -10.27 26.29 -21.37
CA TYR A 111 -9.13 27.16 -21.07
C TYR A 111 -8.96 28.19 -22.20
N ALA A 112 -9.01 29.48 -21.85
CA ALA A 112 -8.89 30.62 -22.74
C ALA A 112 -7.52 31.27 -22.59
#